data_AF-A0A8T2QH20-F1
#
_entry.id   AF-A0A8T2QH20-F1
#
_cell.length_a   1.000
_cell.length_b   1.000
_cell.length_c   1.000
_cell.angle_alpha   90.00
_cell.angle_beta   90.00
_cell.angle_gamma   90.00
#
_symmetry.space_group_name_H-M   'P 1'
#
loop_
_entity.id
_entity.type
_entity.pdbx_description
1 polymer ?
#
loop_
_entity_poly.entity_id
_entity_poly.type
_entity_poly.pdbx_seq_one_letter_code
_entity_poly.pdbx_strand_id
1 'polypeptide(L)'
;MLLGALDNPPHLDTMTAKEQFIYTARQMGSRSLSTAKAFAIMGAIFSGTECMVEKARAKHDLANTAIAGCITGGAISARAGPKASCFGCAGFAAFSVLIEKVMSGH
;
A
#
# COMPACT_ATOMS: atom_id res chain seq x y z
N MET A 1 -11.64 -3.96 1.12
CA MET A 1 -11.66 -2.52 1.46
C MET A 1 -13.08 -1.94 1.58
N LEU A 2 -14.06 -2.36 0.78
CA LEU A 2 -15.48 -1.93 0.93
C LEU A 2 -16.18 -2.37 2.23
N LEU A 3 -15.61 -3.34 2.98
CA LEU A 3 -16.17 -3.82 4.25
C LEU A 3 -15.77 -2.99 5.49
N GLY A 4 -14.88 -2.01 5.38
CA GLY A 4 -14.44 -1.21 6.53
C GLY A 4 -15.49 -0.23 7.08
N ALA A 5 -16.47 0.13 6.25
CA ALA A 5 -17.57 1.03 6.62
C ALA A 5 -18.79 0.29 7.22
N LEU A 6 -18.85 -1.05 7.11
CA LEU A 6 -19.88 -1.91 7.70
C LEU A 6 -19.48 -2.54 9.05
N ASP A 7 -18.22 -2.39 9.48
CA ASP A 7 -17.75 -2.69 10.84
C ASP A 7 -18.13 -1.56 11.82
N ASN A 8 -19.35 -1.02 11.64
CA ASN A 8 -19.94 -0.12 12.61
C ASN A 8 -20.81 -0.99 13.52
N PRO A 9 -20.41 -1.25 14.79
CA PRO A 9 -21.27 -2.00 15.68
C PRO A 9 -22.61 -1.25 15.80
N PRO A 10 -23.76 -1.94 15.88
CA PRO A 10 -25.11 -1.35 16.01
C PRO A 10 -25.32 -0.55 17.33
N HIS A 11 -24.25 -0.09 17.97
CA HIS A 11 -24.18 0.52 19.29
C HIS A 11 -23.98 2.05 19.25
N LEU A 12 -23.93 2.63 18.05
CA LEU A 12 -23.86 4.08 17.85
C LEU A 12 -25.17 4.79 18.23
N ASP A 13 -26.32 4.11 18.10
CA ASP A 13 -27.65 4.70 18.36
C ASP A 13 -27.91 4.94 19.86
N THR A 14 -27.19 4.22 20.74
CA THR A 14 -27.33 4.28 22.21
C THR A 14 -26.30 5.19 22.90
N MET A 15 -25.38 5.83 22.18
CA MET A 15 -24.29 6.64 22.75
C MET A 15 -24.47 8.12 22.38
N THR A 16 -24.13 9.04 23.28
CA THR A 16 -24.19 10.48 22.96
C THR A 16 -23.22 10.80 21.81
N ALA A 17 -23.60 11.69 20.87
CA ALA A 17 -22.77 12.05 19.69
C ALA A 17 -21.30 12.38 20.01
N LYS A 18 -21.03 12.88 21.22
CA LYS A 18 -19.68 13.15 21.73
C LYS A 18 -18.87 11.88 22.01
N GLU A 19 -19.48 10.84 22.57
CA GLU A 19 -18.83 9.57 22.87
C GLU A 19 -18.51 8.79 21.59
N GLN A 20 -19.41 8.85 20.60
CA GLN A 20 -19.18 8.30 19.26
C GLN A 20 -17.99 8.98 18.58
N PHE A 21 -17.90 10.31 18.69
CA PHE A 21 -16.79 11.06 18.13
C PHE A 21 -15.46 10.70 18.80
N ILE A 22 -15.43 10.62 20.14
CA ILE A 22 -14.22 10.26 20.89
C ILE A 22 -13.78 8.81 20.62
N TYR A 23 -14.73 7.88 20.56
CA TYR A 23 -14.45 6.47 20.24
C TYR A 23 -13.91 6.34 18.81
N THR A 24 -14.54 7.00 17.85
CA THR A 24 -14.10 7.03 16.45
C THR A 24 -12.74 7.70 16.33
N ALA A 25 -12.48 8.81 17.03
CA ALA A 25 -11.19 9.49 17.03
C ALA A 25 -10.07 8.59 17.58
N ARG A 26 -10.30 7.87 18.69
CA ARG A 26 -9.34 6.90 19.22
C ARG A 26 -9.12 5.73 18.27
N GLN A 27 -10.18 5.17 17.70
CA GLN A 27 -10.11 4.07 16.76
C GLN A 27 -9.39 4.47 15.47
N MET A 28 -9.65 5.67 14.95
CA MET A 28 -8.91 6.24 13.82
C MET A 28 -7.43 6.39 14.17
N GLY A 29 -7.09 6.91 15.36
CA GLY A 29 -5.70 7.04 15.81
C GLY A 29 -4.93 5.71 15.81
N SER A 30 -5.50 4.66 16.40
CA SER A 30 -4.88 3.33 16.42
C SER A 30 -4.75 2.71 15.01
N ARG A 31 -5.77 2.86 14.17
CA ARG A 31 -5.74 2.37 12.78
C ARG A 31 -4.73 3.13 11.93
N SER A 32 -4.60 4.45 12.12
CA SER A 32 -3.62 5.29 11.42
C SER A 32 -2.19 4.83 11.66
N LEU A 33 -1.82 4.42 12.88
CA LEU A 33 -0.49 3.88 13.17
C LEU A 33 -0.20 2.57 12.44
N SER A 34 -1.21 1.68 12.34
CA SER A 34 -1.08 0.43 11.59
C SER A 34 -0.89 0.70 10.09
N THR A 35 -1.70 1.59 9.54
CA THR A 35 -1.62 2.02 8.14
C THR A 35 -0.28 2.69 7.82
N ALA A 36 0.21 3.57 8.71
CA ALA A 36 1.52 4.20 8.55
C ALA A 36 2.66 3.18 8.48
N LYS A 37 2.63 2.13 9.32
CA LYS A 37 3.60 1.03 9.25
C LYS A 37 3.55 0.30 7.91
N ALA A 38 2.36 0.03 7.40
CA ALA A 38 2.20 -0.62 6.10
C ALA A 38 2.80 0.24 4.96
N PHE A 39 2.51 1.54 4.93
CA PHE A 39 3.09 2.46 3.95
C PHE A 39 4.62 2.58 4.06
N ALA A 40 5.14 2.64 5.28
CA ALA A 40 6.58 2.70 5.51
C ALA A 40 7.29 1.45 4.93
N ILE A 41 6.73 0.25 5.16
CA ILE A 41 7.28 -1.00 4.63
C ILE A 41 7.22 -1.00 3.09
N MET A 42 6.09 -0.59 2.51
CA MET A 42 5.90 -0.51 1.05
C MET A 42 6.95 0.40 0.40
N GLY A 43 7.10 1.62 0.93
CA GLY A 43 8.03 2.62 0.41
C GLY A 43 9.49 2.20 0.58
N ALA A 44 9.83 1.60 1.72
CA ALA A 44 11.18 1.09 1.97
C ALA A 44 11.58 -0.03 1.00
N ILE A 45 10.67 -0.97 0.73
CA ILE A 45 10.93 -2.04 -0.25
C ILE A 45 11.08 -1.41 -1.63
N PHE A 46 10.11 -0.61 -2.08
CA PHE A 46 10.12 0.00 -3.41
C PHE A 46 11.42 0.77 -3.69
N SER A 47 11.76 1.75 -2.83
CA SER A 47 12.97 2.57 -2.97
C SER A 47 14.25 1.75 -2.85
N GLY A 48 14.27 0.74 -1.96
CA GLY A 48 15.40 -0.17 -1.83
C GLY A 48 15.62 -1.00 -3.11
N THR A 49 14.57 -1.57 -3.69
CA THR A 49 14.67 -2.30 -4.96
C THR A 49 15.10 -1.41 -6.11
N GLU A 50 14.50 -0.22 -6.26
CA GLU A 50 14.91 0.75 -7.28
C GLU A 50 16.41 1.04 -7.17
N CYS A 51 16.88 1.41 -5.97
CA CYS A 51 18.29 1.72 -5.72
C CYS A 51 19.24 0.54 -6.03
N MET A 52 18.86 -0.68 -5.64
CA MET A 52 19.69 -1.87 -5.92
C MET A 52 19.75 -2.20 -7.41
N VAL A 53 18.62 -2.12 -8.11
CA VAL A 53 18.56 -2.48 -9.53
C VAL A 53 19.18 -1.38 -10.39
N GLU A 54 19.01 -0.11 -10.03
CA GLU A 54 19.70 1.03 -10.65
C GLU A 54 21.22 0.88 -10.50
N LYS A 55 21.73 0.54 -9.31
CA LYS A 55 23.17 0.26 -9.13
C LYS A 55 23.67 -0.88 -10.02
N ALA A 56 22.86 -1.91 -10.26
CA ALA A 56 23.24 -3.06 -11.06
C ALA A 56 23.22 -2.77 -12.58
N ARG A 57 22.28 -1.95 -13.06
CA ARG A 57 22.10 -1.64 -14.49
C ARG A 57 22.63 -0.29 -14.94
N ALA A 58 22.99 0.60 -14.00
CA ALA A 58 23.43 1.98 -14.24
C ALA A 58 22.48 2.78 -15.15
N LYS A 59 21.19 2.44 -15.15
CA LYS A 59 20.13 3.10 -15.91
C LYS A 59 18.84 3.11 -15.10
N HIS A 60 18.15 4.25 -15.12
CA HIS A 60 16.79 4.40 -14.61
C HIS A 60 15.82 4.29 -15.80
N ASP A 61 15.19 3.13 -15.93
CA ASP A 61 14.26 2.83 -17.02
C ASP A 61 12.91 2.36 -16.46
N LEU A 62 11.83 2.54 -17.23
CA LEU A 62 10.47 2.06 -16.91
C LEU A 62 10.41 0.58 -16.50
N ALA A 63 11.28 -0.26 -17.06
CA ALA A 63 11.35 -1.68 -16.72
C ALA A 63 11.88 -1.91 -15.29
N ASN A 64 12.76 -1.03 -14.80
CA ASN A 64 13.30 -1.07 -13.45
C ASN A 64 12.20 -0.77 -12.43
N THR A 65 11.46 0.32 -12.67
CA THR A 65 10.32 0.76 -11.87
C THR A 65 9.22 -0.30 -11.84
N ALA A 66 8.98 -0.98 -12.96
CA ALA A 66 8.03 -2.11 -13.04
C ALA A 66 8.48 -3.32 -12.22
N ILE A 67 9.76 -3.67 -12.27
CA ILE A 67 10.35 -4.79 -11.50
C ILE A 67 10.32 -4.45 -10.00
N ALA A 68 10.70 -3.24 -9.61
CA ALA A 68 10.62 -2.80 -8.23
C ALA A 68 9.16 -2.81 -7.71
N GLY A 69 8.21 -2.36 -8.55
CA GLY A 69 6.78 -2.46 -8.27
C GLY A 69 6.32 -3.91 -8.07
N CYS A 70 6.68 -4.82 -8.99
CA CYS A 70 6.36 -6.24 -8.88
C CYS A 70 6.95 -6.88 -7.62
N ILE A 71 8.23 -6.64 -7.34
CA ILE A 71 8.92 -7.20 -6.16
C ILE A 71 8.26 -6.68 -4.88
N THR A 72 7.98 -5.38 -4.83
CA THR A 72 7.28 -4.77 -3.71
C THR A 72 5.93 -5.46 -3.51
N GLY A 73 5.04 -5.39 -4.50
CA GLY A 73 3.69 -5.95 -4.44
C GLY A 73 3.63 -7.46 -4.18
N GLY A 74 4.57 -8.21 -4.75
CA GLY A 74 4.77 -9.63 -4.48
C GLY A 74 5.21 -9.89 -3.04
N ALA A 75 6.19 -9.13 -2.53
CA ALA A 75 6.73 -9.31 -1.19
C ALA A 75 5.70 -9.07 -0.08
N ILE A 76 4.84 -8.05 -0.20
CA ILE A 76 3.80 -7.83 0.83
C ILE A 76 2.73 -8.92 0.76
N SER A 77 2.39 -9.33 -0.46
CA SER A 77 1.32 -10.31 -0.71
C SER A 77 1.78 -11.76 -0.54
N ALA A 78 3.08 -11.99 -0.34
CA ALA A 78 3.67 -13.34 -0.22
C ALA A 78 3.00 -14.17 0.89
N ARG A 79 2.70 -13.53 2.02
CA ARG A 79 2.02 -14.15 3.18
C ARG A 79 0.54 -14.47 2.94
N ALA A 80 -0.09 -13.88 1.92
CA ALA A 80 -1.45 -14.20 1.51
C ALA A 80 -1.51 -15.37 0.48
N GLY A 81 -0.36 -15.94 0.12
CA GLY A 81 -0.25 -17.09 -0.77
C GLY A 81 0.19 -16.73 -2.20
N PRO A 82 0.53 -17.74 -3.01
CA PRO A 82 1.16 -17.55 -4.33
C PRO A 82 0.23 -16.85 -5.34
N LYS A 83 -1.08 -17.14 -5.30
CA LYS A 83 -2.06 -16.45 -6.17
C LYS A 83 -2.15 -14.96 -5.82
N ALA A 84 -2.21 -14.63 -4.53
CA ALA A 84 -2.21 -13.24 -4.07
C ALA A 84 -0.91 -12.52 -4.42
N SER A 85 0.25 -13.21 -4.32
CA SER A 85 1.54 -12.68 -4.76
C SER A 85 1.58 -12.36 -6.25
N CYS A 86 1.00 -13.21 -7.10
CA CYS A 86 0.94 -12.98 -8.53
C CYS A 86 0.08 -11.75 -8.88
N PHE A 87 -1.12 -11.66 -8.29
CA PHE A 87 -1.98 -10.48 -8.44
C PHE A 87 -1.34 -9.22 -7.86
N GLY A 88 -0.66 -9.32 -6.71
CA GLY A 88 0.06 -8.23 -6.08
C GLY A 88 1.21 -7.71 -6.94
N CYS A 89 2.03 -8.60 -7.50
CA CYS A 89 3.08 -8.23 -8.44
C CYS A 89 2.50 -7.55 -9.69
N ALA A 90 1.50 -8.17 -10.34
CA ALA A 90 0.92 -7.62 -11.56
C ALA A 90 0.28 -6.25 -11.34
N GLY A 91 -0.46 -6.08 -10.24
CA GLY A 91 -1.11 -4.82 -9.88
C GLY A 91 -0.11 -3.71 -9.59
N PHE A 92 0.91 -3.97 -8.75
CA PHE A 92 1.91 -2.95 -8.42
C PHE A 92 2.84 -2.64 -9.60
N ALA A 93 3.20 -3.63 -10.43
CA ALA A 93 3.96 -3.39 -11.65
C ALA A 93 3.21 -2.48 -12.62
N ALA A 94 1.92 -2.76 -12.87
CA ALA A 94 1.09 -1.94 -13.74
C ALA A 94 0.93 -0.52 -13.20
N PHE A 95 0.69 -0.37 -11.89
CA PHE A 95 0.56 0.93 -11.24
C PHE A 95 1.86 1.75 -11.34
N SER A 96 3.01 1.15 -11.05
CA SER A 96 4.32 1.82 -11.12
C SER A 96 4.66 2.29 -12.53
N VAL A 97 4.40 1.48 -13.57
CA VAL A 97 4.58 1.90 -14.97
C VAL A 97 3.68 3.06 -15.33
N LEU A 98 2.44 3.06 -14.85
CA LEU A 98 1.46 4.08 -15.16
C LEU A 98 1.84 5.43 -14.51
N ILE A 99 2.30 5.42 -13.25
CA ILE A 99 2.82 6.61 -12.58
C ILE A 99 4.05 7.16 -13.30
N GLU A 100 5.01 6.30 -13.67
CA GLU A 100 6.21 6.75 -14.37
C GLU A 100 5.89 7.36 -15.74
N LYS A 101 4.90 6.82 -16.46
CA LYS A 101 4.39 7.40 -17.70
C LYS A 101 3.71 8.75 -17.51
N VAL A 102 2.98 8.94 -16.41
CA VAL A 102 2.37 10.23 -16.07
C VAL A 102 3.45 11.26 -15.70
N MET A 103 4.46 10.83 -14.92
CA MET A 103 5.52 11.70 -14.41
C MET A 103 6.56 12.06 -15.47
N SER A 104 6.84 11.17 -16.43
CA SER A 104 7.72 11.44 -17.58
C SER A 104 7.04 12.22 -18.71
N GLY A 105 5.71 12.39 -18.64
CA GLY A 105 4.91 13.09 -19.65
C GLY A 105 4.76 14.60 -19.40
N HIS A 106 5.42 15.13 -18.36
CA HIS A 106 5.50 16.54 -17.99
C HIS A 106 6.96 17.00 -17.96
#